data_AF-A0A699RAI1-F1
#
_entry.id   AF-A0A699RAI1-F1
#
_cell.length_a   1.000
_cell.length_b   1.000
_cell.length_c   1.000
_cell.angle_alpha   90.00
_cell.angle_beta   90.00
_cell.angle_gamma   90.00
#
_symmetry.space_group_name_H-M   'P 1'
#
loop_
_entity.id
_entity.type
_entity.pdbx_description
1 polymer ?
#
loop_
_entity_poly.entity_id
_entity_poly.type
_entity_poly.pdbx_seq_one_letter_code
_entity_poly.pdbx_strand_id
1 'polypeptide(L)' 'MCDMVGQYIQKKEEEKQTEEEQAAKARYWMNPVCYDDDEEDYAIAVTPSLS' A
#
# COMPACT_ATOMS: atom_id res chain seq x y z
N MET A 1 12.41 -23.40 17.85
CA MET A 1 11.05 -23.43 17.24
C MET A 1 10.25 -22.19 17.62
N CYS A 2 10.33 -21.73 18.87
CA CYS A 2 9.66 -20.50 19.34
C CYS A 2 10.09 -19.23 18.56
N ASP A 3 11.35 -19.10 18.17
CA ASP A 3 11.83 -17.88 17.48
C ASP A 3 11.28 -17.72 16.05
N MET A 4 10.99 -18.83 15.37
CA MET A 4 10.42 -18.81 14.02
C MET A 4 8.92 -18.47 14.05
N VAL A 5 8.22 -18.97 15.08
CA VAL A 5 6.81 -18.65 15.32
C VAL A 5 6.66 -17.20 15.78
N GLY A 6 7.56 -16.71 16.65
CA GLY A 6 7.58 -15.31 17.09
C GLY A 6 7.78 -14.33 15.92
N GLN A 7 8.76 -14.58 15.05
CA GLN A 7 8.97 -13.77 13.84
C GLN A 7 7.78 -13.82 12.87
N TYR A 8 7.13 -14.98 12.73
CA TYR A 8 5.94 -15.10 11.89
C TYR A 8 4.77 -14.28 12.42
N ILE A 9 4.54 -14.29 13.75
CA ILE A 9 3.49 -13.49 14.40
C ILE A 9 3.79 -12.00 14.25
N GLN A 10 5.04 -11.58 14.49
CA GLN A 10 5.46 -10.20 14.34
C GLN A 10 5.25 -9.69 12.91
N LYS A 11 5.67 -10.47 11.91
CA LYS A 11 5.47 -10.12 10.50
C LYS A 11 3.99 -10.01 10.12
N LYS A 12 3.16 -10.92 10.62
CA LYS A 12 1.70 -10.89 10.43
C LYS A 12 1.06 -9.64 11.03
N GLU A 13 1.58 -9.17 12.16
CA GLU A 13 1.11 -7.95 12.82
C GLU A 13 1.54 -6.69 12.07
N GLU A 14 2.78 -6.63 11.59
CA GLU A 14 3.27 -5.55 10.71
C GLU A 14 2.53 -5.48 9.37
N GLU A 15 2.24 -6.64 8.74
CA GLU A 15 1.44 -6.72 7.52
C GLU A 15 0.02 -6.18 7.74
N LYS A 16 -0.62 -6.54 8.86
CA LYS A 16 -1.96 -6.05 9.21
C LYS A 16 -1.98 -4.54 9.44
N GLN A 17 -0.99 -3.99 10.15
CA GLN A 17 -0.86 -2.54 10.34
C GLN A 17 -0.66 -1.82 9.01
N THR A 18 0.12 -2.40 8.10
CA THR A 18 0.34 -1.85 6.75
C THR A 18 -0.93 -1.87 5.91
N GLU A 19 -1.72 -2.95 5.96
CA GLU A 19 -3.00 -3.06 5.27
C GLU A 19 -4.04 -2.06 5.83
N GLU A 20 -4.08 -1.88 7.16
CA GLU A 20 -4.92 -0.89 7.82
C GLU A 20 -4.49 0.54 7.47
N GLU A 21 -3.19 0.84 7.44
CA GLU A 21 -2.64 2.14 7.02
C GLU A 21 -2.92 2.39 5.53
N GLN A 22 -2.75 1.39 4.67
CA GLN A 22 -3.06 1.51 3.24
C GLN A 22 -4.55 1.72 3.01
N ALA A 23 -5.43 1.04 3.74
CA ALA A 23 -6.87 1.24 3.68
C ALA A 23 -7.29 2.61 4.22
N ALA A 24 -6.65 3.09 5.29
CA ALA A 24 -6.87 4.44 5.83
C ALA A 24 -6.36 5.51 4.86
N LYS A 25 -5.18 5.33 4.28
CA LYS A 25 -4.58 6.20 3.27
C LYS A 25 -5.41 6.18 1.98
N ALA A 26 -5.93 5.03 1.57
CA ALA A 26 -6.87 4.95 0.46
C ALA A 26 -8.13 5.73 0.80
N ARG A 27 -8.73 5.60 1.99
CA ARG A 27 -9.88 6.44 2.39
C ARG A 27 -9.56 7.93 2.48
N TYR A 28 -8.33 8.29 2.85
CA TYR A 28 -7.87 9.68 2.92
C TYR A 28 -7.60 10.27 1.52
N TRP A 29 -7.00 9.47 0.63
CA TRP A 29 -6.69 9.82 -0.77
C TRP A 29 -7.94 9.79 -1.66
N MET A 30 -8.86 8.87 -1.38
CA MET A 30 -10.18 8.77 -2.03
C MET A 30 -11.16 9.81 -1.50
N ASN A 31 -10.73 10.71 -0.62
CA ASN A 31 -11.43 11.96 -0.42
C ASN A 31 -11.08 12.81 -1.65
N PRO A 32 -11.91 12.83 -2.70
CA PRO A 32 -11.63 13.60 -3.89
C PRO A 32 -11.94 15.03 -3.46
N VAL A 33 -10.94 15.70 -2.87
CA VAL A 33 -10.95 17.15 -2.85
C VAL A 33 -10.81 17.53 -4.32
N CYS A 34 -11.99 17.65 -4.93
CA CYS A 34 -12.30 18.06 -6.29
C CYS A 34 -11.18 18.94 -6.87
N TYR A 35 -10.30 18.31 -7.63
CA TYR A 35 -9.63 18.96 -8.73
C TYR A 35 -10.04 18.18 -9.97
N ASP A 36 -11.04 18.75 -10.67
CA ASP A 36 -11.32 18.52 -12.08
C ASP A 36 -10.00 18.63 -12.87
N ASP A 37 -9.49 17.50 -13.34
CA ASP A 37 -9.03 17.21 -14.72
C ASP A 37 -7.89 16.18 -14.70
N ASP A 38 -8.22 14.96 -15.14
CA ASP A 38 -7.40 14.14 -16.04
C ASP A 38 -5.90 13.93 -15.73
N GLU A 39 -5.52 13.43 -14.54
CA GLU A 39 -4.15 12.91 -14.32
C GLU A 39 -4.09 11.51 -13.69
N GLU A 40 -5.11 10.66 -13.88
CA GLU A 40 -5.00 9.22 -13.57
C GLU A 40 -4.07 8.44 -14.53
N ASP A 41 -3.43 9.11 -15.49
CA ASP A 41 -2.51 8.49 -16.46
C ASP A 41 -1.04 8.93 -16.28
N TYR A 42 -0.71 9.71 -15.23
CA TYR A 42 0.66 10.11 -14.93
C TYR A 42 1.27 9.25 -13.81
N ALA A 43 2.11 8.29 -14.21
CA ALA A 43 3.16 7.65 -13.41
C ALA A 43 2.89 6.32 -12.68
N ILE A 44 1.95 5.47 -13.15
CA ILE A 44 2.17 4.00 -13.11
C ILE A 44 2.89 3.55 -14.39
N ALA A 45 3.83 4.38 -14.86
CA ALA A 45 4.85 4.00 -15.84
C ALA A 45 6.08 3.44 -15.09
N VAL A 46 5.87 2.47 -14.21
CA VAL A 46 6.96 1.56 -13.82
C VAL A 46 6.83 0.35 -14.71
N THR A 47 7.18 0.53 -15.98
CA THR A 47 7.55 -0.58 -16.86
C THR A 47 8.87 -1.16 -16.33
N PRO A 48 8.92 -2.42 -15.86
CA PRO A 48 10.17 -3.14 -15.77
C PRO A 48 10.37 -3.80 -17.12
N SER A 49 10.77 -3.03 -18.14
CA SER A 49 11.32 -3.63 -19.35
C SER A 49 12.73 -4.13 -19.02
N LEU A 50 12.79 -5.33 -18.44
CA LEU A 50 13.97 -6.16 -18.39
C LEU A 50 14.33 -6.54 -19.85
N SER A 51 15.37 -5.91 -20.39
CA SER A 51 16.24 -6.43 -21.45
C SER A 51 17.55 -5.66 -21.48
#